data_AF-A0A9E3H9F9-F1
#
_entry.id   AF-A0A9E3H9F9-F1
#
_cell.length_a   1.000
_cell.length_b   1.000
_cell.length_c   1.000
_cell.angle_alpha   90.00
_cell.angle_beta   90.00
_cell.angle_gamma   90.00
#
_symmetry.space_group_name_H-M   'P 1'
#
loop_
_entity.id
_entity.type
_entity.pdbx_description
1 polymer ?
#
loop_
_entity_poly.entity_id
_entity_poly.type
_entity_poly.pdbx_seq_one_letter_code
_entity_poly.pdbx_strand_id
1 'polypeptide(L)'
;MTEPEKESEKQQGISKEAWAAISAIAVALIGGIVAIFTAIYSKTSSSPSPSTSPSQSPTTSSSSSTSPSQSSTISSSPSETTPVPTVPPSPSPSAQKLSEALDTVNIDFSEPKLRDFLGNSFSNYPQFAEGCLKLLNNQRLKKKVYFDVIFWNYTQELGGKVTSDSPDGDLDTNILKAAMIRAYNTRNGSNALSFGDIVKPKIYL
;
A
#
# COMPACT_ATOMS: atom_id res chain seq x y z
N MET A 1 72.86 6.45 11.99
CA MET A 1 71.75 5.54 11.68
C MET A 1 71.05 5.28 12.99
N THR A 2 69.97 6.02 13.25
CA THR A 2 69.24 6.02 14.51
C THR A 2 67.75 6.16 14.15
N GLU A 3 67.02 5.05 14.22
CA GLU A 3 65.59 5.03 14.56
C GLU A 3 65.49 5.05 16.11
N PRO A 4 64.35 5.37 16.75
CA PRO A 4 62.97 5.30 16.25
C PRO A 4 62.09 6.53 16.59
N GLU A 5 60.85 6.58 16.10
CA GLU A 5 59.64 6.80 16.93
C GLU A 5 58.36 6.68 16.10
N LYS A 6 57.54 5.67 16.47
CA LYS A 6 56.16 5.48 16.05
C LYS A 6 55.27 6.30 16.98
N GLU A 7 54.63 7.34 16.48
CA GLU A 7 53.53 7.99 17.20
C GLU A 7 52.22 7.27 16.88
N SER A 8 51.60 6.73 17.93
CA SER A 8 50.34 5.99 17.90
C SER A 8 49.22 6.97 18.27
N GLU A 9 48.41 7.36 17.30
CA GLU A 9 47.25 8.21 17.55
C GLU A 9 46.14 7.42 18.28
N LYS A 10 45.61 8.11 19.28
CA LYS A 10 44.91 7.60 20.45
C LYS A 10 43.44 7.42 20.11
N GLN A 11 42.98 6.17 20.02
CA GLN A 11 41.55 5.85 20.05
C GLN A 11 40.95 6.34 21.37
N GLN A 12 40.23 7.45 21.30
CA GLN A 12 39.50 8.03 22.41
C GLN A 12 38.28 7.16 22.69
N GLY A 13 38.40 6.32 23.72
CA GLY A 13 37.35 5.44 24.21
C GLY A 13 36.11 6.22 24.62
N ILE A 14 35.03 6.01 23.89
CA ILE A 14 33.69 6.44 24.28
C ILE A 14 33.18 5.43 25.30
N SER A 15 33.11 5.89 26.55
CA SER A 15 32.78 5.13 27.76
C SER A 15 31.42 4.43 27.67
N LYS A 16 31.31 3.25 28.29
CA LYS A 16 30.17 2.32 28.24
C LYS A 16 28.97 2.74 29.11
N GLU A 17 28.94 3.96 29.62
CA GLU A 17 27.93 4.42 30.61
C GLU A 17 26.81 5.31 30.04
N ALA A 18 26.77 5.54 28.72
CA ALA A 18 25.78 6.43 28.09
C ALA A 18 24.50 5.75 27.54
N TRP A 19 24.12 4.55 28.01
CA TRP A 19 22.95 3.81 27.50
C TRP A 19 21.73 3.79 28.43
N ALA A 20 21.75 4.48 29.56
CA ALA A 20 20.71 4.38 30.58
C ALA A 20 19.93 5.69 30.81
N ALA A 21 19.44 6.37 29.77
CA ALA A 21 18.47 7.47 29.97
C ALA A 21 17.78 7.96 28.69
N ILE A 22 16.92 7.17 28.04
CA ILE A 22 15.67 7.71 27.46
C ILE A 22 14.56 6.68 27.67
N SER A 23 13.82 6.88 28.76
CA SER A 23 12.59 6.18 29.10
C SER A 23 11.40 7.08 28.75
N ALA A 24 10.31 6.43 28.32
CA ALA A 24 8.92 6.89 28.38
C ALA A 24 8.43 7.92 27.35
N ILE A 25 7.81 7.40 26.27
CA ILE A 25 6.52 7.94 25.81
C ILE A 25 5.54 6.76 25.72
N ALA A 26 4.38 6.98 26.31
CA ALA A 26 3.39 6.00 26.72
C ALA A 26 2.60 5.38 25.56
N VAL A 27 2.21 4.13 25.82
CA VAL A 27 1.15 3.38 25.14
C VAL A 27 -0.17 4.16 25.23
N ALA A 28 -0.72 4.55 24.07
CA ALA A 28 -2.15 4.80 23.92
C ALA A 28 -2.55 4.63 22.44
N LEU A 29 -3.62 3.85 22.22
CA LEU A 29 -4.31 3.57 20.94
C LEU A 29 -3.82 2.37 20.11
N ILE A 30 -3.71 1.20 20.75
CA ILE A 30 -4.02 -0.07 20.07
C ILE A 30 -5.20 -0.69 20.81
N GLY A 31 -6.40 -0.46 20.29
CA GLY A 31 -7.64 -0.98 20.85
C GLY A 31 -8.84 -0.41 20.10
N GLY A 32 -8.97 -0.68 18.80
CA GLY A 32 -10.11 -0.13 18.07
C GLY A 32 -10.22 -0.35 16.56
N ILE A 33 -9.63 -1.38 15.93
CA ILE A 33 -9.99 -1.74 14.53
C ILE A 33 -10.03 -3.27 14.35
N VAL A 34 -10.79 -3.97 15.20
CA VAL A 34 -11.30 -5.33 14.90
C VAL A 34 -12.83 -5.41 15.07
N ALA A 35 -13.51 -4.31 15.40
CA ALA A 35 -14.96 -4.28 15.66
C ALA A 35 -15.82 -3.63 14.55
N ILE A 36 -15.25 -3.19 13.42
CA ILE A 36 -16.01 -2.44 12.39
C ILE A 36 -16.61 -3.35 11.29
N PHE A 37 -16.19 -4.61 11.16
CA PHE A 37 -16.67 -5.48 10.07
C PHE A 37 -17.90 -6.36 10.40
N THR A 38 -18.48 -6.30 11.60
CA THR A 38 -19.63 -7.14 11.99
C THR A 38 -20.87 -6.36 12.49
N ALA A 39 -20.97 -5.05 12.24
CA ALA A 39 -22.08 -4.23 12.77
C ALA A 39 -22.96 -3.52 11.70
N ILE A 40 -22.84 -3.83 10.41
CA ILE A 40 -23.72 -3.24 9.37
C ILE A 40 -24.90 -4.16 9.00
N TYR A 41 -24.95 -5.38 9.55
CA TYR A 41 -26.01 -6.37 9.29
C TYR A 41 -26.88 -6.65 10.53
N SER A 42 -27.45 -5.61 11.15
CA SER A 42 -28.62 -5.71 12.05
C SER A 42 -29.07 -4.29 12.44
N LYS A 43 -30.19 -3.80 11.92
CA LYS A 43 -31.54 -3.96 12.47
C LYS A 43 -31.97 -2.72 13.28
N THR A 44 -32.95 -2.02 12.70
CA THR A 44 -34.13 -1.39 13.35
C THR A 44 -33.97 -0.40 14.51
N SER A 45 -34.47 0.81 14.23
CA SER A 45 -35.52 1.53 14.97
C SER A 45 -35.21 2.11 16.36
N SER A 46 -35.32 3.46 16.44
CA SER A 46 -36.15 4.25 17.39
C SER A 46 -35.43 5.38 18.16
N SER A 47 -35.75 6.64 17.80
CA SER A 47 -35.95 7.86 18.64
C SER A 47 -34.83 8.40 19.58
N PRO A 48 -34.88 9.66 20.10
CA PRO A 48 -35.89 10.73 19.97
C PRO A 48 -35.37 12.15 19.61
N SER A 49 -36.30 13.05 19.29
CA SER A 49 -36.11 14.51 19.11
C SER A 49 -35.70 15.23 20.40
N PRO A 50 -35.21 16.48 20.29
CA PRO A 50 -36.05 17.57 20.76
C PRO A 50 -36.17 18.77 19.80
N SER A 51 -37.37 19.37 19.86
CA SER A 51 -37.80 20.59 19.20
C SER A 51 -36.99 21.83 19.57
N THR A 52 -36.76 22.68 18.57
CA THR A 52 -36.96 24.14 18.70
C THR A 52 -37.31 24.71 17.32
N SER A 53 -38.56 25.18 17.18
CA SER A 53 -39.01 26.08 16.11
C SER A 53 -38.93 27.52 16.66
N PRO A 54 -38.74 28.55 15.81
CA PRO A 54 -39.96 29.18 15.28
C PRO A 54 -39.89 29.58 13.80
N SER A 55 -40.92 29.15 13.07
CA SER A 55 -41.81 29.93 12.20
C SER A 55 -41.30 31.26 11.61
N GLN A 56 -41.06 31.28 10.29
CA GLN A 56 -41.58 32.32 9.37
C GLN A 56 -41.86 31.70 7.98
N SER A 57 -43.06 31.96 7.48
CA SER A 57 -43.57 31.80 6.11
C SER A 57 -44.28 33.13 5.81
N PRO A 58 -44.47 33.61 4.55
CA PRO A 58 -45.02 32.79 3.46
C PRO A 58 -44.66 33.17 2.00
N THR A 59 -45.10 32.31 1.08
CA THR A 59 -45.58 32.55 -0.31
C THR A 59 -44.81 33.47 -1.27
N THR A 60 -44.45 32.96 -2.46
CA THR A 60 -45.29 33.06 -3.69
C THR A 60 -44.60 32.44 -4.91
N SER A 61 -45.40 31.65 -5.64
CA SER A 61 -45.46 31.32 -7.07
C SER A 61 -44.39 31.77 -8.08
N SER A 62 -44.13 30.89 -9.07
CA SER A 62 -44.14 31.10 -10.55
C SER A 62 -43.00 30.28 -11.20
N SER A 63 -43.30 29.16 -11.88
CA SER A 63 -43.67 29.06 -13.30
C SER A 63 -42.58 29.53 -14.27
N SER A 64 -41.83 28.58 -14.86
CA SER A 64 -41.47 28.64 -16.28
C SER A 64 -40.96 27.28 -16.78
N SER A 65 -41.89 26.60 -17.44
CA SER A 65 -41.68 25.53 -18.40
C SER A 65 -40.96 26.04 -19.65
N THR A 66 -39.81 25.43 -20.00
CA THR A 66 -39.36 25.37 -21.40
C THR A 66 -38.25 24.32 -21.54
N SER A 67 -38.58 23.13 -22.02
CA SER A 67 -37.61 22.17 -22.55
C SER A 67 -38.07 21.82 -23.97
N PRO A 68 -37.43 22.37 -25.02
CA PRO A 68 -37.71 21.94 -26.38
C PRO A 68 -37.06 20.59 -26.65
N SER A 69 -37.90 19.64 -27.08
CA SER A 69 -37.50 18.43 -27.78
C SER A 69 -36.67 18.81 -29.01
N GLN A 70 -35.49 18.21 -29.17
CA GLN A 70 -34.95 17.92 -30.49
C GLN A 70 -34.52 16.46 -30.54
N SER A 71 -35.36 15.74 -31.30
CA SER A 71 -35.11 14.44 -31.89
C SER A 71 -33.96 14.56 -32.89
N SER A 72 -32.91 13.78 -32.67
CA SER A 72 -32.00 13.36 -33.74
C SER A 72 -31.89 11.85 -33.71
N THR A 73 -32.81 11.22 -34.43
CA THR A 73 -32.74 9.85 -34.89
C THR A 73 -31.50 9.70 -35.77
N ILE A 74 -30.47 9.02 -35.26
CA ILE A 74 -29.44 8.42 -36.13
C ILE A 74 -29.48 6.92 -35.85
N SER A 75 -30.18 6.26 -36.77
CA SER A 75 -30.15 4.84 -37.03
C SER A 75 -28.72 4.40 -37.33
N SER A 76 -28.16 3.53 -36.48
CA SER A 76 -26.99 2.72 -36.81
C SER A 76 -27.13 1.32 -36.20
N SER A 77 -27.34 0.36 -37.10
CA SER A 77 -27.15 -1.09 -37.06
C SER A 77 -26.89 -1.79 -35.71
N PRO A 78 -27.67 -2.84 -35.38
CA PRO A 78 -27.18 -3.89 -34.50
C PRO A 78 -26.16 -4.74 -35.28
N SER A 79 -24.87 -4.44 -35.15
CA SER A 79 -23.83 -5.39 -35.53
C SER A 79 -23.79 -6.49 -34.48
N GLU A 80 -24.54 -7.54 -34.75
CA GLU A 80 -24.39 -8.86 -34.16
C GLU A 80 -22.94 -9.31 -34.36
N THR A 81 -22.10 -9.05 -33.35
CA THR A 81 -20.72 -9.54 -33.31
C THR A 81 -20.72 -10.77 -32.42
N THR A 82 -20.56 -11.91 -33.07
CA THR A 82 -20.15 -13.20 -32.53
C THR A 82 -19.26 -13.05 -31.28
N PRO A 83 -19.50 -13.79 -30.19
CA PRO A 83 -18.62 -13.77 -29.04
C PRO A 83 -17.24 -14.29 -29.47
N VAL A 84 -16.27 -13.38 -29.60
CA VAL A 84 -14.86 -13.75 -29.72
C VAL A 84 -14.53 -14.58 -28.48
N PRO A 85 -13.92 -15.77 -28.61
CA PRO A 85 -13.36 -16.48 -27.47
C PRO A 85 -12.41 -15.52 -26.77
N THR A 86 -12.82 -15.01 -25.61
CA THR A 86 -11.98 -14.17 -24.77
C THR A 86 -10.93 -15.09 -24.17
N VAL A 87 -9.90 -15.38 -24.96
CA VAL A 87 -8.65 -15.94 -24.44
C VAL A 87 -8.15 -14.89 -23.46
N PRO A 88 -8.04 -15.20 -22.16
CA PRO A 88 -7.51 -14.25 -21.19
C PRO A 88 -6.13 -13.81 -21.70
N PRO A 89 -5.81 -12.51 -21.66
CA PRO A 89 -4.51 -12.03 -22.11
C PRO A 89 -3.41 -12.78 -21.34
N SER A 90 -2.59 -13.54 -22.06
CA SER A 90 -1.43 -14.19 -21.46
C SER A 90 -0.53 -13.11 -20.87
N PRO A 91 -0.05 -13.26 -19.62
CA PRO A 91 0.81 -12.25 -19.01
C PRO A 91 2.12 -12.14 -19.82
N SER A 92 2.57 -10.91 -20.03
CA SER A 92 3.85 -10.62 -20.69
C SER A 92 5.00 -11.41 -20.03
N PRO A 93 6.02 -11.89 -20.77
CA PRO A 93 7.20 -12.53 -20.19
C PRO A 93 7.88 -11.70 -19.08
N SER A 94 7.86 -10.37 -19.19
CA SER A 94 8.38 -9.48 -18.15
C SER A 94 7.58 -9.55 -16.85
N ALA A 95 6.25 -9.54 -16.94
CA ALA A 95 5.34 -9.63 -15.80
C ALA A 95 5.46 -10.97 -15.08
N GLN A 96 5.61 -12.08 -15.85
CA GLN A 96 5.85 -13.41 -15.28
C GLN A 96 7.16 -13.45 -14.48
N LYS A 97 8.26 -12.98 -15.08
CA LYS A 97 9.57 -12.91 -14.42
C LYS A 97 9.53 -12.08 -13.14
N LEU A 98 8.83 -10.95 -13.17
CA LEU A 98 8.69 -10.06 -12.01
C LEU A 98 7.87 -10.73 -10.90
N SER A 99 6.78 -11.41 -11.26
CA SER A 99 5.96 -12.18 -10.32
C SER A 99 6.75 -13.33 -9.67
N GLU A 100 7.58 -14.05 -10.42
CA GLU A 100 8.43 -15.12 -9.90
C GLU A 100 9.52 -14.59 -8.95
N ALA A 101 10.12 -13.46 -9.31
CA ALA A 101 11.11 -12.78 -8.47
C ALA A 101 10.50 -12.35 -7.13
N LEU A 102 9.26 -11.82 -7.14
CA LEU A 102 8.52 -11.49 -5.92
C LEU A 102 8.23 -12.71 -5.06
N ASP A 103 7.75 -13.81 -5.65
CA ASP A 103 7.46 -15.04 -4.87
C ASP A 103 8.74 -15.59 -4.21
N THR A 104 9.86 -15.52 -4.92
CA THR A 104 11.18 -15.92 -4.40
C THR A 104 11.59 -15.16 -3.13
N VAL A 105 11.16 -13.89 -3.00
CA VAL A 105 11.42 -13.07 -1.80
C VAL A 105 10.27 -13.11 -0.77
N ASN A 106 9.36 -14.08 -0.90
CA ASN A 106 8.15 -14.25 -0.07
C ASN A 106 7.14 -13.10 -0.21
N ILE A 107 7.04 -12.48 -1.39
CA ILE A 107 5.98 -11.53 -1.72
C ILE A 107 5.03 -12.19 -2.72
N ASP A 108 3.75 -12.27 -2.37
CA ASP A 108 2.69 -12.86 -3.19
C ASP A 108 1.55 -11.85 -3.38
N PHE A 109 0.52 -12.17 -4.15
CA PHE A 109 -0.65 -11.30 -4.36
C PHE A 109 -1.84 -11.81 -3.54
N SER A 110 -2.62 -10.90 -2.95
CA SER A 110 -3.84 -11.28 -2.23
C SER A 110 -4.88 -11.88 -3.17
N GLU A 111 -4.97 -11.33 -4.39
CA GLU A 111 -5.84 -11.77 -5.46
C GLU A 111 -5.04 -12.08 -6.73
N PRO A 112 -5.27 -13.23 -7.39
CA PRO A 112 -4.51 -13.63 -8.59
C PRO A 112 -4.54 -12.60 -9.72
N LYS A 113 -5.69 -11.94 -9.96
CA LYS A 113 -5.85 -10.90 -11.00
C LYS A 113 -4.95 -9.68 -10.80
N LEU A 114 -4.45 -9.45 -9.58
CA LEU A 114 -3.57 -8.31 -9.32
C LEU A 114 -2.19 -8.48 -9.99
N ARG A 115 -1.84 -9.72 -10.36
CA ARG A 115 -0.62 -10.02 -11.13
C ARG A 115 -0.64 -9.40 -12.51
N ASP A 116 -1.82 -9.21 -13.11
CA ASP A 116 -1.96 -8.63 -14.45
C ASP A 116 -1.47 -7.17 -14.50
N PHE A 117 -1.52 -6.45 -13.37
CA PHE A 117 -1.00 -5.08 -13.28
C PHE A 117 0.53 -5.01 -13.39
N LEU A 118 1.27 -6.10 -13.13
CA LEU A 118 2.72 -6.14 -13.36
C LEU A 118 3.10 -6.00 -14.85
N GLY A 119 2.18 -6.30 -15.77
CA GLY A 119 2.36 -6.07 -17.20
C GLY A 119 1.92 -4.68 -17.66
N ASN A 120 1.29 -3.90 -16.77
CA ASN A 120 0.71 -2.60 -17.10
C ASN A 120 1.59 -1.47 -16.59
N SER A 121 2.33 -0.81 -17.50
CA SER A 121 3.20 0.33 -17.20
C SER A 121 2.47 1.55 -16.61
N PHE A 122 1.14 1.63 -16.75
CA PHE A 122 0.34 2.71 -16.17
C PHE A 122 -0.10 2.46 -14.72
N SER A 123 0.17 1.28 -14.15
CA SER A 123 -0.36 0.86 -12.84
C SER A 123 0.54 1.18 -11.64
N ASN A 124 1.77 1.65 -11.86
CA ASN A 124 2.85 1.76 -10.86
C ASN A 124 3.32 0.42 -10.25
N TYR A 125 2.62 -0.71 -10.50
CA TYR A 125 3.00 -2.02 -9.97
C TYR A 125 4.37 -2.50 -10.46
N PRO A 126 4.76 -2.32 -11.74
CA PRO A 126 6.07 -2.77 -12.21
C PRO A 126 7.21 -2.08 -11.44
N GLN A 127 7.21 -0.75 -11.40
CA GLN A 127 8.24 0.03 -10.68
C GLN A 127 8.22 -0.26 -9.18
N PHE A 128 7.03 -0.44 -8.59
CA PHE A 128 6.92 -0.75 -7.17
C PHE A 128 7.48 -2.14 -6.84
N ALA A 129 7.24 -3.13 -7.69
CA ALA A 129 7.79 -4.47 -7.56
C ALA A 129 9.31 -4.48 -7.71
N GLU A 130 9.85 -3.73 -8.67
CA GLU A 130 11.30 -3.56 -8.81
C GLU A 130 11.92 -2.93 -7.57
N GLY A 131 11.29 -1.88 -7.02
CA GLY A 131 11.72 -1.26 -5.76
C GLY A 131 11.70 -2.22 -4.56
N CYS A 132 10.67 -3.08 -4.45
CA CYS A 132 10.62 -4.14 -3.44
C CYS A 132 11.79 -5.12 -3.56
N LEU A 133 12.09 -5.57 -4.79
CA LEU A 133 13.19 -6.49 -5.07
C LEU A 133 14.56 -5.85 -4.81
N LYS A 134 14.73 -4.58 -5.19
CA LYS A 134 15.94 -3.78 -4.93
C LYS A 134 16.17 -3.61 -3.43
N LEU A 135 15.13 -3.30 -2.65
CA LEU A 135 15.23 -3.17 -1.20
C LEU A 135 15.62 -4.49 -0.53
N LEU A 136 14.99 -5.59 -0.94
CA LEU A 136 15.23 -6.91 -0.35
C LEU A 136 16.53 -7.55 -0.82
N ASN A 137 17.34 -6.91 -1.68
CA ASN A 137 18.61 -7.42 -2.21
C ASN A 137 19.30 -8.51 -1.37
N ASN A 138 19.44 -9.72 -1.93
CA ASN A 138 20.00 -10.93 -1.28
C ASN A 138 19.32 -11.39 0.03
N GLN A 139 18.15 -10.86 0.32
CA GLN A 139 17.29 -11.20 1.44
C GLN A 139 15.90 -11.59 0.94
N ARG A 140 15.11 -12.16 1.84
CA ARG A 140 13.69 -12.45 1.65
C ARG A 140 12.95 -12.22 2.96
N LEU A 141 11.64 -12.00 2.88
CA LEU A 141 10.81 -11.95 4.09
C LEU A 141 10.82 -13.31 4.79
N LYS A 142 10.71 -13.35 6.11
CA LYS A 142 10.71 -14.62 6.90
C LYS A 142 9.46 -15.46 6.61
N LYS A 143 8.33 -14.80 6.36
CA LYS A 143 7.01 -15.35 6.00
C LYS A 143 6.44 -14.59 4.80
N LYS A 144 5.43 -15.16 4.13
CA LYS A 144 4.79 -14.52 2.98
C LYS A 144 4.08 -13.21 3.38
N VAL A 145 4.13 -12.21 2.49
CA VAL A 145 3.40 -10.92 2.60
C VAL A 145 2.72 -10.60 1.28
N TYR A 146 1.58 -9.92 1.32
CA TYR A 146 0.83 -9.55 0.12
C TYR A 146 1.38 -8.25 -0.48
N PHE A 147 1.71 -8.27 -1.76
CA PHE A 147 2.25 -7.16 -2.54
C PHE A 147 1.34 -5.93 -2.48
N ASP A 148 0.06 -6.14 -2.73
CA ASP A 148 -0.99 -5.11 -2.72
C ASP A 148 -1.17 -4.47 -1.35
N VAL A 149 -0.95 -5.21 -0.26
CA VAL A 149 -0.97 -4.67 1.11
C VAL A 149 0.27 -3.82 1.39
N ILE A 150 1.45 -4.24 0.89
CA ILE A 150 2.67 -3.42 0.97
C ILE A 150 2.46 -2.12 0.17
N PHE A 151 1.95 -2.23 -1.05
CA PHE A 151 1.65 -1.10 -1.91
C PHE A 151 0.67 -0.15 -1.24
N TRP A 152 -0.48 -0.64 -0.76
CA TRP A 152 -1.46 0.15 -0.02
C TRP A 152 -0.82 0.92 1.15
N ASN A 153 -0.09 0.22 2.03
CA ASN A 153 0.56 0.88 3.17
C ASN A 153 1.57 1.94 2.73
N TYR A 154 2.36 1.68 1.69
CA TYR A 154 3.29 2.66 1.14
C TYR A 154 2.56 3.91 0.63
N THR A 155 1.48 3.73 -0.13
CA THR A 155 0.68 4.85 -0.63
C THR A 155 0.02 5.66 0.48
N GLN A 156 -0.40 5.00 1.57
CA GLN A 156 -1.00 5.65 2.73
C GLN A 156 0.01 6.54 3.46
N GLU A 157 1.25 6.10 3.63
CA GLU A 157 2.31 6.91 4.25
C GLU A 157 2.67 8.14 3.39
N LEU A 158 2.47 8.06 2.07
CA LEU A 158 2.59 9.21 1.16
C LEU A 158 1.34 10.12 1.12
N GLY A 159 0.33 9.87 1.96
CA GLY A 159 -0.93 10.63 1.96
C GLY A 159 -1.74 10.43 0.66
N GLY A 160 -1.64 9.26 0.05
CA GLY A 160 -2.33 8.90 -1.20
C GLY A 160 -1.68 9.48 -2.46
N LYS A 161 -0.54 10.17 -2.34
CA LYS A 161 0.21 10.70 -3.48
C LYS A 161 1.31 9.73 -3.87
N VAL A 162 1.01 8.82 -4.81
CA VAL A 162 2.06 8.00 -5.43
C VAL A 162 2.76 8.86 -6.48
N THR A 163 3.71 9.69 -6.06
CA THR A 163 4.66 10.29 -6.97
C THR A 163 5.61 9.19 -7.43
N SER A 164 5.23 8.51 -8.51
CA SER A 164 6.11 7.57 -9.22
C SER A 164 7.12 8.36 -10.06
N ASP A 165 7.81 9.31 -9.42
CA ASP A 165 8.67 10.28 -10.13
C ASP A 165 10.03 9.66 -10.46
N SER A 166 10.32 8.47 -9.93
CA SER A 166 11.49 7.68 -10.33
C SER A 166 11.09 6.66 -11.40
N PRO A 167 11.45 6.88 -12.68
CA PRO A 167 11.30 5.87 -13.73
C PRO A 167 12.08 4.58 -13.41
N ASP A 168 13.10 4.66 -12.55
CA ASP A 168 13.96 3.55 -12.16
C ASP A 168 13.47 2.78 -10.92
N GLY A 169 12.26 3.08 -10.42
CA GLY A 169 11.69 2.43 -9.24
C GLY A 169 12.41 2.80 -7.92
N ASP A 170 13.05 3.97 -7.86
CA ASP A 170 13.74 4.45 -6.66
C ASP A 170 12.71 4.99 -5.64
N LEU A 171 12.10 4.05 -4.92
CA LEU A 171 11.12 4.30 -3.86
C LEU A 171 11.82 4.86 -2.61
N ASP A 172 11.09 5.63 -1.80
CA ASP A 172 11.56 5.99 -0.47
C ASP A 172 11.73 4.72 0.36
N THR A 173 12.99 4.38 0.61
CA THR A 173 13.36 3.14 1.29
C THR A 173 12.85 3.07 2.72
N ASN A 174 12.75 4.20 3.42
CA ASN A 174 12.26 4.22 4.80
C ASN A 174 10.76 3.97 4.84
N ILE A 175 10.02 4.60 3.93
CA ILE A 175 8.57 4.39 3.79
C ILE A 175 8.29 2.94 3.35
N LEU A 176 9.06 2.41 2.39
CA LEU A 176 8.90 1.03 1.94
C LEU A 176 9.18 0.01 3.04
N LYS A 177 10.23 0.21 3.85
CA LYS A 177 10.50 -0.64 5.03
C LYS A 177 9.33 -0.60 6.02
N ALA A 178 8.82 0.59 6.33
CA ALA A 178 7.67 0.74 7.23
C ALA A 178 6.43 0.04 6.68
N ALA A 179 6.14 0.21 5.38
CA ALA A 179 5.03 -0.45 4.70
C ALA A 179 5.13 -1.98 4.73
N MET A 180 6.33 -2.53 4.53
CA MET A 180 6.61 -3.97 4.63
C MET A 180 6.42 -4.49 6.06
N ILE A 181 6.88 -3.75 7.08
CA ILE A 181 6.69 -4.13 8.50
C ILE A 181 5.20 -4.17 8.84
N ARG A 182 4.44 -3.14 8.47
CA ARG A 182 2.98 -3.11 8.67
C ARG A 182 2.30 -4.27 7.97
N ALA A 183 2.58 -4.49 6.69
CA ALA A 183 1.98 -5.58 5.91
C ALA A 183 2.35 -6.96 6.49
N TYR A 184 3.59 -7.14 6.93
CA TYR A 184 4.07 -8.35 7.58
C TYR A 184 3.30 -8.64 8.88
N ASN A 185 3.17 -7.63 9.75
CA ASN A 185 2.43 -7.73 11.00
C ASN A 185 0.95 -8.03 10.78
N THR A 186 0.30 -7.32 9.86
CA THR A 186 -1.11 -7.54 9.53
C THR A 186 -1.37 -8.96 9.02
N ARG A 187 -0.57 -9.46 8.07
CA ARG A 187 -0.80 -10.79 7.49
C ARG A 187 -0.44 -11.93 8.44
N ASN A 188 0.61 -11.77 9.25
CA ASN A 188 1.19 -12.86 10.03
C ASN A 188 0.83 -12.83 11.52
N GLY A 189 0.03 -11.84 11.97
CA GLY A 189 -0.32 -11.67 13.39
C GLY A 189 0.91 -11.43 14.27
N SER A 190 1.92 -10.73 13.76
CA SER A 190 3.19 -10.47 14.45
C SER A 190 3.30 -9.02 14.94
N ASN A 191 4.34 -8.75 15.75
CA ASN A 191 4.66 -7.43 16.28
C ASN A 191 6.13 -7.06 15.99
N ALA A 192 6.57 -7.28 14.75
CA ALA A 192 7.90 -6.86 14.32
C ALA A 192 8.02 -5.33 14.43
N LEU A 193 9.13 -4.86 14.99
CA LEU A 193 9.37 -3.43 15.23
C LEU A 193 10.39 -2.85 14.26
N SER A 194 11.18 -3.71 13.62
CA SER A 194 12.21 -3.32 12.68
C SER A 194 12.18 -4.19 11.41
N PHE A 195 12.82 -3.69 10.36
CA PHE A 195 12.97 -4.44 9.12
C PHE A 195 13.80 -5.71 9.31
N GLY A 196 14.82 -5.68 10.18
CA GLY A 196 15.65 -6.85 10.52
C GLY A 196 14.84 -7.99 11.14
N ASP A 197 13.74 -7.69 11.82
CA ASP A 197 12.87 -8.69 12.44
C ASP A 197 12.10 -9.51 11.41
N ILE A 198 11.87 -8.97 10.21
CA ILE A 198 11.03 -9.58 9.18
C ILE A 198 11.81 -10.18 8.01
N VAL A 199 13.13 -9.94 7.92
CA VAL A 199 13.97 -10.43 6.81
C VAL A 199 14.95 -11.51 7.25
N LYS A 200 15.38 -12.32 6.28
CA LYS A 200 16.46 -13.30 6.41
C LYS A 200 17.25 -13.40 5.11
N PRO A 201 18.50 -13.88 5.13
CA PRO A 201 19.26 -14.13 3.92
C PRO A 201 18.49 -15.03 2.94
N LYS A 202 18.59 -14.71 1.65
CA LYS A 202 18.10 -15.55 0.56
C LYS A 202 19.13 -16.65 0.33
N ILE A 203 18.87 -17.85 0.87
CA ILE A 203 19.69 -19.03 0.60
C ILE A 203 19.27 -19.56 -0.78
N TYR A 204 20.22 -19.58 -1.73
CA TYR A 204 20.08 -20.31 -2.99
C TYR A 204 20.47 -21.76 -2.68
N LEU A 205 19.48 -22.65 -2.62
CA LEU A 205 19.69 -24.09 -2.54
C LEU A 205 19.75 -24.69 -3.94
#